data_AF-A0A7C5VCE4-F1
#
_entry.id   AF-A0A7C5VCE4-F1
#
_cell.length_a   1.000
_cell.length_b   1.000
_cell.length_c   1.000
_cell.angle_alpha   90.00
_cell.angle_beta   90.00
_cell.angle_gamma   90.00
#
_symmetry.space_group_name_H-M   'P 1'
#
loop_
_entity.id
_entity.type
_entity.pdbx_description
1 polymer ?
#
loop_
_entity_poly.entity_id
_entity_poly.type
_entity_poly.pdbx_seq_one_letter_code
_entity_poly.pdbx_strand_id
1 'polypeptide(L)'
;MPENGVRRSGTLRPSRMRNRQSTRRYTIMDDMQKMILEYVEEEYLEDEDEAIDVDTPLISGGIVDSFSMVSLKRFLENKYNISIPDEKATPEAFDTVDKICALVKEFI
;
A
#
# COMPACT_ATOMS: atom_id res chain seq x y z
N MET A 1 27.17 -46.00 -53.18
CA MET A 1 26.58 -44.86 -53.93
C MET A 1 26.15 -43.81 -52.92
N PRO A 2 26.61 -42.55 -52.98
CA PRO A 2 26.07 -41.45 -52.17
C PRO A 2 25.37 -40.40 -53.04
N GLU A 3 24.16 -39.98 -52.65
CA GLU A 3 23.40 -38.92 -53.30
C GLU A 3 23.30 -37.69 -52.40
N ASN A 4 23.50 -36.54 -53.04
CA ASN A 4 23.82 -35.24 -52.49
C ASN A 4 22.57 -34.34 -52.39
N GLY A 5 22.53 -33.46 -51.37
CA GLY A 5 21.95 -32.12 -51.48
C GLY A 5 20.42 -31.99 -51.27
N VAL A 6 19.82 -30.90 -50.79
CA VAL A 6 20.20 -29.49 -50.67
C VAL A 6 19.15 -28.79 -49.76
N ARG A 7 19.60 -27.97 -48.79
CA ARG A 7 19.02 -26.73 -48.20
C ARG A 7 17.58 -26.71 -47.66
N ARG A 8 17.40 -26.12 -46.45
CA ARG A 8 16.86 -24.75 -46.24
C ARG A 8 16.68 -24.43 -44.74
N SER A 9 17.30 -23.31 -44.36
CA SER A 9 16.83 -22.22 -43.52
C SER A 9 15.67 -22.46 -42.55
N GLY A 10 15.90 -22.11 -41.28
CA GLY A 10 14.86 -21.96 -40.26
C GLY A 10 15.42 -21.39 -38.96
N THR A 11 15.90 -20.14 -38.98
CA THR A 11 15.89 -19.29 -37.78
C THR A 11 14.46 -19.20 -37.23
N LEU A 12 14.32 -18.93 -35.92
CA LEU A 12 13.09 -18.62 -35.13
C LEU A 12 12.78 -19.76 -34.14
N ARG A 13 12.81 -19.64 -32.81
CA ARG A 13 12.79 -18.51 -31.86
C ARG A 13 13.30 -19.02 -30.49
N PRO A 14 14.02 -18.23 -29.69
CA PRO A 14 14.04 -18.45 -28.24
C PRO A 14 12.66 -18.08 -27.68
N SER A 15 11.78 -19.08 -27.55
CA SER A 15 10.50 -18.93 -26.86
C SER A 15 10.69 -19.10 -25.36
N ARG A 16 10.99 -17.99 -24.69
CA ARG A 16 10.21 -17.44 -23.56
C ARG A 16 11.02 -16.32 -22.92
N MET A 17 10.99 -15.17 -23.58
CA MET A 17 10.91 -13.92 -22.84
C MET A 17 9.66 -14.00 -21.97
N ARG A 18 9.83 -14.13 -20.66
CA ARG A 18 8.83 -13.67 -19.71
C ARG A 18 9.55 -12.75 -18.74
N ASN A 19 9.72 -11.52 -19.22
CA ASN A 19 9.59 -10.30 -18.45
C ASN A 19 9.82 -10.46 -16.93
N ARG A 20 11.09 -10.52 -16.49
CA ARG A 20 11.45 -10.28 -15.09
C ARG A 20 11.87 -8.82 -14.90
N GLN A 21 11.03 -7.91 -15.40
CA GLN A 21 11.16 -6.47 -15.23
C GLN A 21 9.78 -5.87 -14.97
N SER A 22 9.25 -6.10 -13.77
CA SER A 22 8.06 -5.45 -13.18
C SER A 22 7.81 -6.23 -11.90
N THR A 23 8.35 -5.83 -10.75
CA THR A 23 7.63 -5.01 -9.77
C THR A 23 8.61 -4.36 -8.77
N ARG A 24 9.58 -3.55 -9.21
CA ARG A 24 10.30 -2.64 -8.27
C ARG A 24 9.63 -1.27 -8.15
N ARG A 25 8.38 -1.18 -8.62
CA ARG A 25 7.45 -0.05 -8.50
C ARG A 25 6.31 -0.32 -7.53
N TYR A 26 6.45 -1.33 -6.67
CA TYR A 26 5.69 -1.33 -5.42
C TYR A 26 6.43 -0.37 -4.49
N THR A 27 6.28 0.90 -4.84
CA THR A 27 6.96 2.07 -4.31
C THR A 27 6.27 2.45 -3.03
N ILE A 28 7.00 2.54 -1.90
CA ILE A 28 6.93 3.51 -0.77
C ILE A 28 5.55 3.92 -0.23
N MET A 29 4.59 4.20 -1.11
CA MET A 29 3.16 4.34 -0.86
C MET A 29 2.58 3.16 -0.07
N ASP A 30 3.03 1.94 -0.37
CA ASP A 30 2.57 0.76 0.36
C ASP A 30 3.15 0.69 1.76
N ASP A 31 4.40 1.10 1.96
CA ASP A 31 5.06 1.00 3.27
C ASP A 31 4.37 1.85 4.35
N MET A 32 3.90 3.06 4.00
CA MET A 32 3.14 3.91 4.93
C MET A 32 1.73 3.35 5.18
N GLN A 33 1.02 2.96 4.12
CA GLN A 33 -0.31 2.40 4.23
C GLN A 33 -0.29 1.12 5.07
N LYS A 34 0.63 0.21 4.76
CA LYS A 34 0.82 -1.04 5.48
C LYS A 34 1.18 -0.83 6.94
N MET A 35 2.04 0.15 7.25
CA MET A 35 2.35 0.50 8.65
C MET A 35 1.12 0.98 9.41
N ILE A 36 0.28 1.82 8.79
CA ILE A 36 -0.93 2.32 9.42
C ILE A 36 -1.96 1.19 9.56
N LEU A 37 -2.12 0.35 8.53
CA LEU A 37 -2.97 -0.84 8.59
C LEU A 37 -2.54 -1.75 9.73
N GLU A 38 -1.26 -2.13 9.78
CA GLU A 38 -0.72 -3.01 10.83
C GLU A 38 -0.92 -2.39 12.23
N TYR A 39 -0.69 -1.08 12.39
CA TYR A 39 -0.97 -0.39 13.66
C TYR A 39 -2.46 -0.44 14.02
N VAL A 40 -3.34 -0.24 13.04
CA VAL A 40 -4.79 -0.23 13.28
C VAL A 40 -5.31 -1.65 13.54
N GLU A 41 -4.80 -2.65 12.83
CA GLU A 41 -5.09 -4.07 13.07
C GLU A 41 -4.64 -4.47 14.48
N GLU A 42 -3.39 -4.19 14.86
CA GLU A 42 -2.86 -4.57 16.18
C GLU A 42 -3.53 -3.83 17.34
N GLU A 43 -3.92 -2.56 17.18
CA GLU A 43 -4.48 -1.75 18.27
C GLU A 43 -6.00 -1.76 18.35
N TYR A 44 -6.71 -2.02 17.24
CA TYR A 44 -8.17 -1.91 17.17
C TYR A 44 -8.89 -3.19 16.75
N LEU A 45 -8.24 -4.12 16.06
CA LEU A 45 -8.86 -5.41 15.75
C LEU A 45 -8.47 -6.44 16.81
N GLU A 46 -9.49 -7.04 17.43
CA GLU A 46 -9.29 -8.11 18.42
C GLU A 46 -9.10 -9.48 17.74
N ASP A 47 -9.59 -9.62 16.50
CA ASP A 47 -9.54 -10.85 15.71
C ASP A 47 -8.57 -10.72 14.52
N GLU A 48 -7.52 -11.55 14.47
CA GLU A 48 -6.53 -11.61 13.38
C GLU A 48 -7.14 -12.02 12.01
N ASP A 49 -8.37 -12.54 12.00
CA ASP A 49 -9.08 -12.92 10.76
C ASP A 49 -9.80 -11.72 10.10
N GLU A 50 -9.92 -10.58 10.78
CA GLU A 50 -10.50 -9.37 10.20
C GLU A 50 -9.42 -8.58 9.48
N ALA A 51 -9.43 -8.64 8.14
CA ALA A 51 -8.51 -7.87 7.31
C ALA A 51 -9.14 -6.51 6.97
N ILE A 52 -8.43 -5.42 7.31
CA ILE A 52 -8.80 -4.08 6.86
C ILE A 52 -7.97 -3.70 5.63
N ASP A 53 -8.58 -2.93 4.74
CA ASP A 53 -7.93 -2.40 3.54
C ASP A 53 -7.72 -0.89 3.66
N VAL A 54 -6.94 -0.31 2.75
CA VAL A 54 -6.66 1.13 2.76
C VAL A 54 -7.90 1.98 2.50
N ASP A 55 -8.92 1.42 1.85
CA ASP A 55 -10.23 2.03 1.61
C ASP A 55 -11.24 1.72 2.72
N THR A 56 -10.89 0.87 3.69
CA THR A 56 -11.79 0.51 4.79
C THR A 56 -12.02 1.70 5.72
N PRO A 57 -13.29 2.05 6.01
CA PRO A 57 -13.63 3.13 6.93
C PRO A 57 -13.36 2.72 8.39
N LEU A 58 -12.33 3.30 8.97
CA LEU A 58 -11.92 3.14 10.36
C LEU A 58 -12.86 3.85 11.32
N ILE A 59 -13.15 5.13 11.08
CA ILE A 59 -14.01 5.94 11.97
C ILE A 59 -15.48 5.60 11.71
N SER A 60 -15.92 5.71 10.45
CA SER A 60 -17.31 5.41 10.09
C SER A 60 -17.66 3.92 10.21
N GLY A 61 -16.67 3.02 10.15
CA GLY A 61 -16.85 1.60 10.43
C GLY A 61 -16.90 1.27 11.92
N GLY A 62 -16.58 2.22 12.80
CA GLY A 62 -16.57 2.02 14.24
C GLY A 62 -15.36 1.26 14.77
N ILE A 63 -14.31 1.08 13.96
CA ILE A 63 -13.03 0.46 14.34
C ILE A 63 -12.23 1.42 15.22
N VAL A 64 -12.26 2.72 14.87
CA VAL A 64 -11.51 3.77 15.55
C VAL A 64 -12.49 4.72 16.23
N ASP A 65 -12.35 4.88 17.55
CA ASP A 65 -13.12 5.86 18.33
C ASP A 65 -12.51 7.28 18.20
N SER A 66 -13.31 8.28 18.59
CA SER A 66 -12.90 9.68 18.72
C SER A 66 -11.58 9.89 19.47
N PHE A 67 -11.29 9.06 20.48
CA PHE A 67 -10.03 9.13 21.23
C PHE A 67 -8.85 8.56 20.45
N SER A 68 -9.09 7.45 19.75
CA SER A 68 -8.13 6.72 18.94
C SER A 68 -7.63 7.54 17.76
N MET A 69 -8.48 8.39 17.17
CA MET A 69 -8.08 9.36 16.14
C MET A 69 -6.93 10.28 16.61
N VAL A 70 -6.97 10.73 17.87
CA VAL A 70 -5.94 11.62 18.43
C VAL A 70 -4.62 10.87 18.59
N SER A 71 -4.68 9.60 19.02
CA SER A 71 -3.51 8.72 19.10
C SER A 71 -2.90 8.47 17.72
N LEU A 72 -3.73 8.15 16.72
CA LEU A 72 -3.28 7.92 15.34
C LEU A 72 -2.64 9.18 14.74
N LYS A 73 -3.30 10.33 14.89
CA LYS A 73 -2.77 11.64 14.50
C LYS A 73 -1.39 11.87 15.11
N ARG A 74 -1.27 11.73 16.43
CA ARG A 74 0.01 11.91 17.13
C ARG A 74 1.07 10.91 16.70
N PHE A 75 0.70 9.66 16.45
CA PHE A 75 1.62 8.63 15.97
C PHE A 75 2.27 9.08 14.66
N LEU A 76 1.47 9.58 13.71
CA LEU A 76 1.97 10.08 12.42
C LEU A 76 2.82 11.33 12.57
N GLU A 77 2.39 12.29 13.39
CA GLU A 77 3.16 13.50 13.69
C GLU A 77 4.55 13.17 14.26
N ASN A 78 4.62 12.23 15.21
CA ASN A 78 5.89 11.80 15.79
C ASN A 78 6.72 10.95 14.81
N LYS A 79 6.08 10.07 14.04
CA LYS A 79 6.75 9.15 13.10
C LYS A 79 7.41 9.89 11.94
N TYR A 80 6.70 10.87 11.38
CA TYR A 80 7.13 11.63 10.21
C TYR A 80 7.66 13.03 10.57
N ASN A 81 7.66 13.40 11.85
CA ASN A 81 8.04 14.72 12.34
C ASN A 81 7.24 15.86 11.68
N ILE A 82 5.96 15.62 11.38
CA ILE A 82 5.04 16.62 10.80
C ILE A 82 4.08 17.15 11.86
N SER A 83 3.36 18.24 11.55
CA SER A 83 2.33 18.81 12.42
C SER A 83 1.04 18.93 11.62
N ILE A 84 0.03 18.15 12.00
CA ILE A 84 -1.26 18.10 11.30
C ILE A 84 -2.23 19.03 12.04
N PRO A 85 -2.69 20.14 11.44
CA PRO A 85 -3.65 21.03 12.10
C PRO A 85 -5.01 20.32 12.27
N ASP A 86 -5.73 20.67 13.33
CA ASP A 86 -7.01 20.05 13.69
C ASP A 86 -8.09 20.27 12.61
N GLU A 87 -7.99 21.40 11.89
CA GLU A 87 -8.83 21.71 10.72
C GLU A 87 -8.68 20.69 9.58
N LYS A 88 -7.53 20.02 9.50
CA LYS A 88 -7.25 18.96 8.52
C LYS A 88 -7.46 17.57 9.11
N ALA A 89 -7.34 17.42 10.42
CA ALA A 89 -7.61 16.18 11.15
C ALA A 89 -9.11 15.99 11.41
N THR A 90 -9.88 15.94 10.32
CA THR A 90 -11.31 15.64 10.39
C THR A 90 -11.53 14.12 10.41
N PRO A 91 -12.63 13.64 11.00
CA PRO A 91 -12.99 12.22 10.95
C PRO A 91 -13.10 11.72 9.51
N GLU A 92 -13.45 12.57 8.54
CA GLU A 92 -13.46 12.21 7.12
C GLU A 92 -12.06 11.97 6.55
N ALA A 93 -11.05 12.75 6.97
CA ALA A 93 -9.65 12.60 6.54
C ALA A 93 -8.94 11.44 7.26
N PHE A 94 -9.40 11.14 8.49
CA PHE A 94 -8.96 10.00 9.28
C PHE A 94 -9.84 8.75 9.10
N ASP A 95 -10.81 8.82 8.18
CA ASP A 95 -11.77 7.75 7.97
C ASP A 95 -11.10 6.55 7.33
N THR A 96 -10.14 6.72 6.43
CA THR A 96 -9.47 5.61 5.74
C THR A 96 -7.96 5.78 5.75
N VAL A 97 -7.23 4.66 5.74
CA VAL A 97 -5.76 4.68 5.73
C VAL A 97 -5.21 5.38 4.49
N ASP A 98 -5.88 5.26 3.34
CA ASP A 98 -5.51 5.97 2.13
C ASP A 98 -5.51 7.49 2.32
N LYS A 99 -6.59 8.05 2.90
CA LYS A 99 -6.71 9.48 3.16
C LYS A 99 -5.68 9.97 4.18
N ILE A 100 -5.44 9.19 5.23
CA ILE A 100 -4.42 9.49 6.23
C ILE A 100 -3.04 9.55 5.56
N CYS A 101 -2.71 8.56 4.73
CA CYS A 101 -1.46 8.51 3.99
C CYS A 101 -1.33 9.70 3.01
N ALA A 102 -2.41 10.03 2.29
CA ALA A 102 -2.46 11.19 1.41
C ALA A 102 -2.26 12.50 2.18
N LEU A 103 -2.89 12.63 3.35
CA LEU A 103 -2.76 13.80 4.22
C LEU A 103 -1.32 13.95 4.69
N VAL A 104 -0.72 12.91 5.25
CA VAL A 104 0.68 12.91 5.71
C VAL A 104 1.63 13.28 4.57
N LYS A 105 1.41 12.75 3.36
CA LYS A 105 2.17 13.09 2.15
C LYS A 105 2.11 14.56 1.74
N GLU A 106 1.08 15.32 2.13
CA GLU A 106 1.06 16.76 1.89
C GLU A 106 2.02 17.53 2.82
N PHE A 107 2.47 16.92 3.93
CA PHE A 107 3.31 17.58 4.94
C PHE A 107 4.79 17.11 4.96
N ILE A 108 5.14 16.04 4.24
CA ILE A 108 6.53 15.53 4.08
C ILE A 108 7.14 15.92 2.73
#